data_AF-A0A9X2RQ25-F1
#
_entry.id   AF-A0A9X2RQ25-F1
#
_cell.length_a   1.000
_cell.length_b   1.000
_cell.length_c   1.000
_cell.angle_alpha   90.00
_cell.angle_beta   90.00
_cell.angle_gamma   90.00
#
_symmetry.space_group_name_H-M   'P 1'
#
loop_
_entity.id
_entity.type
_entity.pdbx_description
1 polymer ?
#
loop_
_entity_poly.entity_id
_entity_poly.type
_entity_poly.pdbx_seq_one_letter_code
_entity_poly.pdbx_strand_id
1 'polypeptide(L)'
;MAFHITQGNPIPQVLQPGANASFAIEVYVDGNPVGPGEIIQVKLPDGLVFPPTGEIRYMNLDSGINRPLPIESRDPDGRLVRFKAEAIGNKPEGFYSVNVQALPNAAPGDRTVTDGLTIGATAAKLSFRVGAAQPVEQRVYGIVGADGAVVVGSGFTVKLTPNSTSTSIFTITFAKPFTTAPVVVATATQASPSVSVTIGGVTPNTVTICTASPVGTWKPLPFHFIAMGPAQP
;
A
#
# COMPACT_ATOMS: atom_id res chain seq x y z
N MET A 1 43.02 -4.69 -4.52
CA MET A 1 41.87 -5.07 -5.37
C MET A 1 40.69 -4.28 -4.83
N ALA A 2 40.15 -3.36 -5.62
CA ALA A 2 39.03 -2.51 -5.21
C ALA A 2 37.80 -2.93 -6.01
N PHE A 3 36.69 -3.21 -5.33
CA PHE A 3 35.42 -3.42 -6.02
C PHE A 3 34.75 -2.08 -6.28
N HIS A 4 34.03 -2.01 -7.37
CA HIS A 4 33.16 -0.89 -7.72
C HIS A 4 31.74 -1.44 -7.80
N ILE A 5 30.84 -0.80 -7.08
CA ILE A 5 29.48 -1.28 -6.86
C ILE A 5 28.54 -0.11 -7.09
N THR A 6 27.56 -0.30 -7.97
CA THR A 6 26.55 0.72 -8.25
C THR A 6 25.15 0.14 -8.23
N GLN A 7 24.22 0.87 -7.65
CA GLN A 7 22.79 0.56 -7.74
C GLN A 7 22.28 1.11 -9.08
N GLY A 8 21.84 0.24 -9.98
CA GLY A 8 21.14 0.61 -11.20
C GLY A 8 19.67 0.90 -10.91
N ASN A 9 19.17 2.04 -11.42
CA ASN A 9 17.79 2.62 -11.39
C ASN A 9 17.83 4.12 -10.99
N PRO A 10 16.72 4.89 -11.12
CA PRO A 10 16.65 6.25 -10.58
C PRO A 10 17.00 6.27 -9.08
N ILE A 11 17.86 7.20 -8.69
CA ILE A 11 18.21 7.44 -7.29
C ILE A 11 17.29 8.54 -6.74
N PRO A 12 16.47 8.28 -5.70
CA PRO A 12 16.18 6.99 -5.04
C PRO A 12 15.07 6.16 -5.72
N GLN A 13 15.11 4.83 -5.57
CA GLN A 13 14.00 3.96 -6.00
C GLN A 13 12.78 4.14 -5.09
N VAL A 14 11.61 4.44 -5.68
CA VAL A 14 10.37 4.72 -4.93
C VAL A 14 9.47 3.49 -4.84
N LEU A 15 9.09 3.08 -3.63
CA LEU A 15 8.22 1.93 -3.32
C LEU A 15 7.02 2.38 -2.48
N GLN A 16 5.80 1.96 -2.83
CA GLN A 16 4.65 2.15 -1.94
C GLN A 16 4.67 1.13 -0.79
N PRO A 17 4.05 1.40 0.38
CA PRO A 17 3.92 0.40 1.44
C PRO A 17 3.29 -0.90 0.92
N GLY A 18 3.91 -2.04 1.22
CA GLY A 18 3.50 -3.37 0.74
C GLY A 18 3.92 -3.71 -0.70
N ALA A 19 4.38 -2.75 -1.50
CA ALA A 19 4.75 -2.96 -2.90
C ALA A 19 6.07 -3.74 -3.02
N ASN A 20 6.17 -4.51 -4.11
CA ASN A 20 7.37 -5.22 -4.53
C ASN A 20 8.03 -4.51 -5.72
N ALA A 21 9.35 -4.54 -5.79
CA ALA A 21 10.10 -4.17 -6.97
C ALA A 21 11.40 -4.99 -7.05
N SER A 22 12.22 -4.72 -8.06
CA SER A 22 13.61 -5.13 -8.11
C SER A 22 14.52 -3.93 -8.32
N PHE A 23 15.77 -4.04 -7.87
CA PHE A 23 16.83 -3.10 -8.24
C PHE A 23 18.00 -3.86 -8.86
N ALA A 24 18.71 -3.19 -9.75
CA ALA A 24 19.91 -3.71 -10.35
C ALA A 24 21.13 -3.35 -9.49
N ILE A 25 22.09 -4.25 -9.45
CA ILE A 25 23.42 -4.03 -8.89
C ILE A 25 24.42 -4.34 -9.99
N GLU A 26 25.25 -3.38 -10.35
CA GLU A 26 26.40 -3.59 -11.21
C GLU A 26 27.67 -3.64 -10.35
N VAL A 27 28.51 -4.64 -10.61
CA VAL A 27 29.76 -4.86 -9.88
C VAL A 27 30.90 -5.09 -10.86
N TYR A 28 32.03 -4.42 -10.64
CA TYR A 28 33.30 -4.72 -11.31
C TYR A 28 34.48 -4.54 -10.35
N VAL A 29 35.66 -4.98 -10.75
CA VAL A 29 36.86 -4.95 -9.89
C VAL A 29 38.07 -4.35 -10.60
N ASP A 30 38.85 -3.55 -9.87
CA ASP A 30 40.16 -3.11 -10.34
C ASP A 30 41.18 -4.26 -10.23
N GLY A 31 41.66 -4.75 -11.37
CA GLY A 31 42.71 -5.75 -11.47
C GLY A 31 42.26 -7.08 -12.07
N ASN A 32 42.75 -8.18 -11.51
CA ASN A 32 42.43 -9.53 -12.00
C ASN A 32 40.96 -9.86 -11.69
N PRO A 33 40.23 -10.45 -12.65
CA PRO A 33 38.86 -10.93 -12.42
C PRO A 33 38.79 -11.87 -11.21
N VAL A 34 37.72 -11.73 -10.43
CA VAL A 34 37.42 -12.66 -9.35
C VAL A 34 36.62 -13.82 -9.92
N GLY A 35 37.06 -15.04 -9.64
CA GLY A 35 36.35 -16.25 -10.06
C GLY A 35 34.94 -16.34 -9.45
N PRO A 36 34.09 -17.23 -9.97
CA PRO A 36 32.77 -17.48 -9.42
C PRO A 36 32.81 -17.78 -7.92
N GLY A 37 31.83 -17.27 -7.17
CA GLY A 37 31.65 -17.65 -5.76
C GLY A 37 31.95 -16.57 -4.71
N GLU A 38 32.40 -15.38 -5.10
CA GLU A 38 32.54 -14.25 -4.16
C GLU A 38 31.17 -13.91 -3.53
N ILE A 39 31.13 -13.67 -2.22
CA ILE A 39 29.85 -13.42 -1.53
C ILE A 39 29.49 -11.94 -1.61
N ILE A 40 28.37 -11.66 -2.25
CA ILE A 40 27.72 -10.35 -2.20
C ILE A 40 26.72 -10.36 -1.04
N GLN A 41 26.87 -9.41 -0.12
CA GLN A 41 25.90 -9.17 0.94
C GLN A 41 25.11 -7.91 0.62
N VAL A 42 23.79 -7.99 0.76
CA VAL A 42 22.89 -6.86 0.53
C VAL A 42 22.04 -6.70 1.78
N LYS A 43 22.15 -5.54 2.42
CA LYS A 43 21.41 -5.13 3.60
C LYS A 43 20.48 -3.97 3.28
N LEU A 44 19.18 -4.21 3.42
CA LEU A 44 18.15 -3.22 3.17
C LEU A 44 17.99 -2.26 4.37
N PRO A 45 17.66 -0.97 4.13
CA PRO A 45 17.26 -0.06 5.19
C PRO A 45 16.00 -0.52 5.90
N ASP A 46 15.71 0.12 7.04
CA ASP A 46 14.48 -0.11 7.79
C ASP A 46 13.27 0.08 6.86
N GLY A 47 12.18 -0.65 7.12
CA GLY A 47 10.96 -0.56 6.33
C GLY A 47 10.98 -1.34 5.01
N LEU A 48 12.10 -1.96 4.65
CA LEU A 48 12.24 -2.81 3.47
C LEU A 48 12.71 -4.22 3.87
N VAL A 49 12.26 -5.23 3.14
CA VAL A 49 12.63 -6.64 3.34
C VAL A 49 12.80 -7.36 1.99
N PHE A 50 13.54 -8.46 1.99
CA PHE A 50 13.55 -9.43 0.91
C PHE A 50 12.30 -10.31 1.03
N PRO A 51 11.38 -10.29 0.05
CA PRO A 51 10.18 -11.12 0.13
C PRO A 51 10.57 -12.60 0.21
N PRO A 52 9.82 -13.47 0.91
CA PRO A 52 10.15 -14.89 1.04
C PRO A 52 10.32 -15.60 -0.31
N THR A 53 9.54 -15.20 -1.30
CA THR A 53 9.60 -15.68 -2.70
C THR A 53 10.50 -14.83 -3.60
N GLY A 54 11.18 -13.83 -3.04
CA GLY A 54 12.06 -12.95 -3.79
C GLY A 54 13.27 -13.68 -4.33
N GLU A 55 13.47 -13.61 -5.64
CA GLU A 55 14.65 -14.16 -6.30
C GLU A 55 15.77 -13.14 -6.36
N ILE A 56 17.00 -13.64 -6.45
CA ILE A 56 18.16 -12.88 -6.92
C ILE A 56 18.54 -13.48 -8.25
N ARG A 57 18.73 -12.66 -9.27
CA ARG A 57 18.99 -13.12 -10.64
C ARG A 57 20.24 -12.47 -11.19
N TYR A 58 21.05 -13.23 -11.92
CA TYR A 58 22.09 -12.67 -12.76
C TYR A 58 21.54 -12.48 -14.17
N MET A 59 21.76 -11.29 -14.72
CA MET A 59 21.29 -10.90 -16.04
C MET A 59 22.44 -10.34 -16.86
N ASN A 60 22.64 -10.88 -18.06
CA ASN A 60 23.51 -10.31 -19.08
C ASN A 60 22.67 -10.26 -20.37
N LEU A 61 22.24 -9.05 -20.74
CA LEU A 61 21.28 -8.83 -21.81
C LEU A 61 21.88 -9.14 -23.19
N ASP A 62 23.16 -8.84 -23.38
CA ASP A 62 23.86 -9.04 -24.66
C ASP A 62 24.01 -10.52 -25.00
N SER A 63 24.19 -11.36 -23.98
CA SER A 63 24.29 -12.83 -24.13
C SER A 63 22.96 -13.57 -23.90
N GLY A 64 21.87 -12.85 -23.60
CA GLY A 64 20.56 -13.43 -23.31
C GLY A 64 20.49 -14.24 -22.00
N ILE A 65 21.44 -14.06 -21.09
CA ILE A 65 21.45 -14.76 -19.80
C ILE A 65 20.46 -14.08 -18.85
N ASN A 66 19.58 -14.89 -18.27
CA ASN A 66 18.68 -14.48 -17.19
C ASN A 66 18.38 -15.69 -16.30
N ARG A 67 19.13 -15.87 -15.21
CA ARG A 67 18.99 -17.04 -14.33
C ARG A 67 18.93 -16.67 -12.85
N PRO A 68 18.16 -17.42 -12.04
CA PRO A 68 18.21 -17.27 -10.59
C PRO A 68 19.58 -17.70 -10.04
N LEU A 69 20.04 -16.99 -9.02
CA LEU A 69 21.22 -17.31 -8.24
C LEU A 69 20.82 -17.97 -6.92
N PRO A 70 21.57 -18.96 -6.44
CA PRO A 70 21.34 -19.56 -5.14
C PRO A 70 21.61 -18.54 -4.03
N ILE A 71 20.72 -18.51 -3.04
CA ILE A 71 20.88 -17.69 -1.84
C ILE A 71 21.61 -18.52 -0.80
N GLU A 72 22.73 -18.00 -0.30
CA GLU A 72 23.55 -18.67 0.72
C GLU A 72 22.91 -18.54 2.10
N SER A 73 22.40 -17.35 2.44
CA SER A 73 21.69 -17.12 3.70
C SER A 73 20.81 -15.88 3.65
N ARG A 74 19.84 -15.84 4.56
CA ARG A 74 19.02 -14.67 4.87
C ARG A 74 19.02 -14.45 6.38
N ASP A 75 19.08 -13.20 6.79
CA ASP A 75 18.87 -12.88 8.20
C ASP A 75 17.38 -13.08 8.57
N PRO A 76 17.06 -13.45 9.82
CA PRO A 76 15.68 -13.75 10.24
C PRO A 76 14.70 -12.58 10.10
N ASP A 77 15.20 -11.35 10.13
CA ASP A 77 14.41 -10.13 9.93
C ASP A 77 14.10 -9.85 8.45
N GLY A 78 14.64 -10.68 7.54
CA GLY A 78 14.46 -10.56 6.10
C GLY A 78 15.16 -9.36 5.48
N ARG A 79 16.05 -8.67 6.20
CA ARG A 79 16.68 -7.43 5.71
C ARG A 79 18.07 -7.62 5.12
N LEU A 80 18.69 -8.77 5.35
CA LEU A 80 19.99 -9.09 4.80
C LEU A 80 19.91 -10.39 4.01
N VAL A 81 20.44 -10.38 2.79
CA VAL A 81 20.63 -11.57 1.97
C VAL A 81 22.09 -11.67 1.54
N ARG A 82 22.60 -12.90 1.49
CA ARG A 82 23.94 -13.23 0.99
C ARG A 82 23.82 -14.21 -0.16
N PHE A 83 24.52 -13.95 -1.26
CA PHE A 83 24.52 -14.82 -2.43
C PHE A 83 25.89 -14.82 -3.11
N LYS A 84 26.17 -15.88 -3.87
CA LYS A 84 27.42 -16.00 -4.63
C LYS A 84 27.31 -15.25 -5.95
N ALA A 85 28.30 -14.41 -6.23
CA ALA A 85 28.49 -13.79 -7.52
C ALA A 85 28.79 -14.86 -8.58
N GLU A 86 28.17 -14.68 -9.76
CA GLU A 86 28.44 -15.53 -10.93
C GLU A 86 29.90 -15.39 -11.39
N ALA A 87 30.35 -14.15 -11.59
CA ALA A 87 31.74 -13.76 -11.83
C ALA A 87 31.81 -12.24 -11.65
N ILE A 88 32.97 -11.72 -11.23
CA ILE A 88 33.21 -10.28 -11.15
C ILE A 88 34.43 -9.94 -12.02
N GLY A 89 34.16 -9.40 -13.20
CA GLY A 89 35.17 -8.98 -14.16
C GLY A 89 35.70 -7.57 -13.89
N ASN A 90 36.65 -7.15 -14.72
CA ASN A 90 37.20 -5.79 -14.73
C ASN A 90 36.28 -4.74 -15.39
N LYS A 91 35.15 -5.18 -15.93
CA LYS A 91 34.05 -4.37 -16.45
C LYS A 91 32.73 -5.04 -16.08
N PRO A 92 31.62 -4.29 -15.94
CA PRO A 92 30.32 -4.89 -15.75
C PRO A 92 29.90 -5.62 -17.04
N GLU A 93 29.87 -6.94 -17.00
CA GLU A 93 29.37 -7.79 -18.11
C GLU A 93 27.88 -8.11 -17.95
N GLY A 94 27.30 -7.77 -16.81
CA GLY A 94 25.90 -7.96 -16.49
C GLY A 94 25.58 -7.29 -15.16
N PHE A 95 24.38 -7.54 -14.65
CA PHE A 95 23.92 -7.01 -13.38
C PHE A 95 23.16 -8.07 -12.57
N TYR A 96 23.11 -7.86 -11.26
CA TYR A 96 22.31 -8.65 -10.35
C TYR A 96 20.99 -7.93 -10.11
N SER A 97 19.87 -8.57 -10.44
CA SER A 97 18.54 -8.09 -10.07
C SER A 97 18.16 -8.67 -8.72
N VAL A 98 17.85 -7.80 -7.76
CA VAL A 98 17.49 -8.18 -6.39
C VAL A 98 16.07 -7.72 -6.08
N ASN A 99 15.20 -8.65 -5.71
CA ASN A 99 13.83 -8.35 -5.33
C ASN A 99 13.76 -7.73 -3.94
N VAL A 100 12.93 -6.69 -3.79
CA VAL A 100 12.72 -5.97 -2.54
C VAL A 100 11.22 -5.70 -2.35
N GLN A 101 10.79 -5.69 -1.10
CA GLN A 101 9.44 -5.34 -0.69
C GLN A 101 9.48 -4.26 0.38
N ALA A 102 8.63 -3.23 0.27
CA ALA A 102 8.36 -2.34 1.40
C ALA A 102 7.39 -3.00 2.37
N LEU A 103 7.65 -2.92 3.67
CA LEU A 103 6.73 -3.43 4.69
C LEU A 103 5.35 -2.75 4.52
N PRO A 104 4.23 -3.47 4.74
CA PRO A 104 2.89 -2.91 4.59
C PRO A 104 2.64 -1.65 5.44
N ASN A 105 3.32 -1.54 6.57
CA ASN A 105 3.24 -0.41 7.51
C ASN A 105 4.49 0.49 7.48
N ALA A 106 5.31 0.42 6.43
CA ALA A 106 6.50 1.26 6.31
C ALA A 106 6.12 2.74 6.26
N ALA A 107 6.67 3.53 7.18
CA ALA A 107 6.48 4.98 7.17
C ALA A 107 7.08 5.62 5.91
N PRO A 108 6.40 6.61 5.29
CA PRO A 108 6.92 7.31 4.12
C PRO A 108 8.24 8.04 4.43
N GLY A 109 9.13 8.11 3.43
CA GLY A 109 10.39 8.85 3.55
C GLY A 109 11.57 8.19 2.84
N ASP A 110 12.66 8.95 2.75
CA ASP A 110 13.93 8.48 2.19
C ASP A 110 14.64 7.53 3.14
N ARG A 111 15.26 6.50 2.57
CA ARG A 111 15.91 5.40 3.25
C ARG A 111 17.27 5.18 2.61
N THR A 112 18.33 5.37 3.38
CA THR A 112 19.67 5.10 2.87
C THR A 112 20.56 4.41 3.88
N VAL A 113 21.34 3.42 3.43
CA VAL A 113 22.31 2.68 4.27
C VAL A 113 23.66 2.72 3.59
N THR A 114 24.68 3.24 4.27
CA THR A 114 26.05 3.36 3.75
C THR A 114 26.66 2.00 3.42
N ASP A 115 26.49 1.02 4.31
CA ASP A 115 26.92 -0.38 4.09
C ASP A 115 25.78 -1.25 3.57
N GLY A 116 24.91 -0.66 2.75
CA GLY A 116 23.73 -1.35 2.21
C GLY A 116 24.10 -2.50 1.28
N LEU A 117 25.28 -2.46 0.68
CA LEU A 117 25.83 -3.56 -0.10
C LEU A 117 27.31 -3.72 0.22
N THR A 118 27.76 -4.94 0.50
CA THR A 118 29.17 -5.24 0.78
C THR A 118 29.68 -6.45 -0.01
N ILE A 119 30.95 -6.36 -0.43
CA ILE A 119 31.73 -7.43 -1.07
C ILE A 119 33.14 -7.38 -0.49
N GLY A 120 33.55 -8.40 0.26
CA GLY A 120 34.78 -8.36 1.06
C GLY A 120 34.81 -7.12 1.97
N ALA A 121 35.82 -6.26 1.79
CA ALA A 121 35.98 -5.01 2.53
C ALA A 121 35.36 -3.78 1.82
N THR A 122 34.78 -3.94 0.64
CA THR A 122 34.16 -2.83 -0.11
C THR A 122 32.69 -2.70 0.28
N ALA A 123 32.24 -1.46 0.50
CA ALA A 123 30.85 -1.14 0.80
C ALA A 123 30.29 -0.09 -0.18
N ALA A 124 29.01 -0.18 -0.48
CA ALA A 124 28.28 0.79 -1.28
C ALA A 124 26.89 1.08 -0.72
N LYS A 125 26.46 2.32 -0.93
CA LYS A 125 25.20 2.85 -0.40
C LYS A 125 24.01 2.39 -1.23
N LEU A 126 22.96 1.91 -0.56
CA LEU A 126 21.65 1.72 -1.18
C LEU A 126 20.73 2.90 -0.88
N SER A 127 19.93 3.30 -1.86
CA SER A 127 19.03 4.45 -1.77
C SER A 127 17.61 4.10 -2.24
N PHE A 128 16.68 4.18 -1.31
CA PHE A 128 15.25 3.92 -1.53
C PHE A 128 14.41 5.06 -0.95
N ARG A 129 13.17 5.18 -1.43
CA ARG A 129 12.13 6.03 -0.86
C ARG A 129 10.87 5.20 -0.68
N VAL A 130 10.29 5.23 0.52
CA VAL A 130 8.93 4.71 0.73
C VAL A 130 7.94 5.85 0.45
N GLY A 131 7.03 5.64 -0.49
CA GLY A 131 5.96 6.56 -0.85
C GLY A 131 4.88 6.65 0.24
N ALA A 132 3.98 7.63 0.10
CA ALA A 132 2.81 7.73 0.96
C ALA A 132 1.78 6.65 0.59
N ALA A 133 1.26 5.94 1.59
CA ALA A 133 0.19 4.96 1.39
C ALA A 133 -0.96 5.59 0.60
N GLN A 134 -1.37 4.94 -0.48
CA GLN A 134 -2.47 5.43 -1.30
C GLN A 134 -3.80 5.09 -0.63
N PRO A 135 -4.76 6.03 -0.60
CA PRO A 135 -6.09 5.72 -0.10
C PRO A 135 -6.72 4.58 -0.90
N VAL A 136 -7.39 3.65 -0.22
CA VAL A 136 -8.17 2.59 -0.86
C VAL A 136 -9.63 3.01 -0.96
N GLU A 137 -10.34 2.56 -2.00
CA GLU A 137 -11.78 2.81 -2.08
C GLU A 137 -12.52 1.98 -1.02
N GLN A 138 -13.23 2.65 -0.12
CA GLN A 138 -14.14 2.03 0.83
C GLN A 138 -15.58 2.24 0.36
N ARG A 139 -16.42 1.22 0.59
CA ARG A 139 -17.86 1.27 0.35
C ARG A 139 -18.59 0.83 1.61
N VAL A 140 -19.56 1.62 2.06
CA VAL A 140 -20.46 1.28 3.17
C VAL A 140 -21.89 1.46 2.67
N TYR A 141 -22.70 0.41 2.75
CA TYR A 141 -24.09 0.46 2.30
C TYR A 141 -25.00 -0.32 3.24
N GLY A 142 -26.27 0.03 3.25
CA GLY A 142 -27.23 -0.66 4.08
C GLY A 142 -28.66 -0.17 3.90
N ILE A 143 -29.55 -0.85 4.61
CA ILE A 143 -30.98 -0.54 4.72
C ILE A 143 -31.25 -0.14 6.17
N VAL A 144 -31.84 1.03 6.34
CA VAL A 144 -32.19 1.59 7.64
C VAL A 144 -33.70 1.59 7.79
N GLY A 145 -34.18 1.03 8.90
CA GLY A 145 -35.59 1.02 9.28
C GLY A 145 -36.10 2.39 9.72
N ALA A 146 -37.42 2.56 9.74
CA ALA A 146 -38.04 3.82 10.20
C ALA A 146 -37.75 4.13 11.67
N ASP A 147 -37.46 3.11 12.47
CA ASP A 147 -37.05 3.20 13.88
C ASP A 147 -35.55 3.49 14.07
N GLY A 148 -34.79 3.53 12.97
CA GLY A 148 -33.33 3.66 12.99
C GLY A 148 -32.59 2.33 13.15
N ALA A 149 -33.26 1.19 13.12
CA ALA A 149 -32.59 -0.11 13.14
C ALA A 149 -31.84 -0.36 11.83
N VAL A 150 -30.69 -1.04 11.91
CA VAL A 150 -29.99 -1.56 10.73
C VAL A 150 -30.69 -2.84 10.30
N VAL A 151 -31.38 -2.79 9.15
CA VAL A 151 -32.09 -3.95 8.60
C VAL A 151 -31.15 -4.82 7.78
N VAL A 152 -30.27 -4.20 6.99
CA VAL A 152 -29.24 -4.87 6.18
C VAL A 152 -27.98 -4.00 6.15
N GLY A 153 -26.82 -4.64 6.09
CA GLY A 153 -25.52 -3.99 5.98
C GLY A 153 -24.70 -4.08 7.26
N SER A 154 -23.44 -3.67 7.19
CA SER A 154 -22.50 -3.65 8.31
C SER A 154 -21.48 -2.53 8.13
N GLY A 155 -20.66 -2.26 9.15
CA GLY A 155 -19.65 -1.21 9.08
C GLY A 155 -20.18 0.20 9.38
N PHE A 156 -21.40 0.30 9.92
CA PHE A 156 -21.98 1.54 10.41
C PHE A 156 -22.95 1.31 11.57
N THR A 157 -23.23 2.36 12.32
CA THR A 157 -24.32 2.43 13.29
C THR A 157 -25.26 3.57 12.93
N VAL A 158 -26.49 3.52 13.44
CA VAL A 158 -27.52 4.53 13.16
C VAL A 158 -28.04 5.08 14.47
N LYS A 159 -28.13 6.40 14.56
CA LYS A 159 -28.87 7.09 15.61
C LYS A 159 -29.99 7.89 14.97
N LEU A 160 -31.23 7.47 15.23
CA LEU A 160 -32.40 8.32 14.99
C LEU A 160 -32.45 9.37 16.10
N THR A 161 -32.39 10.65 15.74
CA THR A 161 -32.58 11.74 16.71
C THR A 161 -34.07 12.09 16.72
N PRO A 162 -34.82 11.77 17.79
CA PRO A 162 -36.19 12.25 17.94
C PRO A 162 -36.13 13.74 18.24
N ASN A 163 -36.35 14.60 17.25
CA ASN A 163 -36.64 16.00 17.51
C ASN A 163 -38.15 16.11 17.79
N SER A 164 -38.51 16.72 18.92
CA SER A 164 -39.87 16.82 19.43
C SER A 164 -40.81 17.66 18.57
N THR A 165 -40.37 18.30 17.47
CA THR A 165 -41.24 19.19 16.70
C THR A 165 -41.17 19.20 15.17
N SER A 166 -40.13 18.74 14.46
CA SER A 166 -40.16 18.96 13.00
C SER A 166 -39.10 18.27 12.11
N THR A 167 -38.27 17.32 12.55
CA THR A 167 -37.29 16.71 11.61
C THR A 167 -36.99 15.26 11.95
N SER A 168 -37.10 14.38 10.95
CA SER A 168 -36.63 13.00 11.04
C SER A 168 -35.18 12.96 10.58
N ILE A 169 -34.25 12.85 11.52
CA ILE A 169 -32.80 12.88 11.24
C ILE A 169 -32.19 11.55 11.67
N PHE A 170 -31.57 10.86 10.72
CA PHE A 170 -30.77 9.67 10.94
C PHE A 170 -29.30 10.04 10.83
N THR A 171 -28.53 9.85 11.90
CA THR A 171 -27.08 9.99 11.89
C THR A 171 -26.47 8.61 11.70
N ILE A 172 -25.91 8.35 10.53
CA ILE A 172 -25.11 7.17 10.23
C ILE A 172 -23.68 7.46 10.70
N THR A 173 -23.11 6.59 11.52
CA THR A 173 -21.70 6.66 11.93
C THR A 173 -20.95 5.49 11.32
N PHE A 174 -19.89 5.76 10.57
CA PHE A 174 -19.06 4.70 9.96
C PHE A 174 -18.14 4.08 11.01
N ALA A 175 -18.08 2.75 11.05
CA ALA A 175 -17.17 2.02 11.95
C ALA A 175 -15.70 2.25 11.59
N LYS A 176 -15.42 2.39 10.29
CA LYS A 176 -14.14 2.85 9.75
C LYS A 176 -14.35 4.20 9.06
N PRO A 177 -13.73 5.29 9.56
CA PRO A 177 -13.83 6.60 8.92
C PRO A 177 -13.21 6.60 7.52
N PHE A 178 -13.79 7.39 6.63
CA PHE A 178 -13.16 7.74 5.37
C PHE A 178 -12.00 8.73 5.61
N THR A 179 -11.08 8.87 4.66
CA THR A 179 -10.00 9.87 4.71
C THR A 179 -10.53 11.27 4.41
N THR A 180 -11.52 11.37 3.52
CA THR A 180 -12.25 12.60 3.18
C THR A 180 -13.75 12.33 3.24
N ALA A 181 -14.59 13.37 3.19
CA ALA A 181 -16.03 13.17 3.13
C ALA A 181 -16.39 12.27 1.92
N PRO A 182 -17.08 11.13 2.12
CA PRO A 182 -17.47 10.25 1.02
C PRO A 182 -18.58 10.85 0.17
N VAL A 183 -18.77 10.32 -1.03
CA VAL A 183 -20.00 10.53 -1.80
C VAL A 183 -21.08 9.63 -1.23
N VAL A 184 -22.23 10.21 -0.89
CA VAL A 184 -23.36 9.46 -0.32
C VAL A 184 -24.59 9.61 -1.21
N VAL A 185 -25.20 8.46 -1.52
CA VAL A 185 -26.51 8.39 -2.17
C VAL A 185 -27.46 7.68 -1.22
N ALA A 186 -28.66 8.21 -1.04
CA ALA A 186 -29.71 7.60 -0.25
C ALA A 186 -31.05 7.67 -0.97
N THR A 187 -31.84 6.60 -0.87
CA THR A 187 -33.11 6.44 -1.58
C THR A 187 -34.15 5.80 -0.66
N ALA A 188 -35.40 6.22 -0.74
CA ALA A 188 -36.47 5.61 0.05
C ALA A 188 -36.63 4.12 -0.32
N THR A 189 -36.96 3.27 0.66
CA THR A 189 -37.24 1.84 0.38
C THR A 189 -38.68 1.59 -0.07
N GLN A 190 -39.60 2.51 0.23
CA GLN A 190 -41.01 2.36 -0.15
C GLN A 190 -41.25 2.71 -1.61
N ALA A 191 -42.07 1.91 -2.30
CA ALA A 191 -42.49 2.07 -3.69
C ALA A 191 -43.37 3.32 -3.97
N SER A 192 -43.40 4.30 -3.07
CA SER A 192 -44.10 5.56 -3.30
C SER A 192 -43.12 6.57 -3.89
N PRO A 193 -43.32 7.03 -5.15
CA PRO A 193 -42.42 7.97 -5.82
C PRO A 193 -42.37 9.36 -5.16
N SER A 194 -43.16 9.58 -4.13
CA SER A 194 -43.30 10.88 -3.46
C SER A 194 -42.50 10.99 -2.17
N VAL A 195 -41.85 9.92 -1.68
CA VAL A 195 -41.01 10.00 -0.48
C VAL A 195 -39.71 10.75 -0.79
N SER A 196 -39.38 11.72 0.04
CA SER A 196 -38.12 12.49 -0.11
C SER A 196 -37.08 11.99 0.89
N VAL A 197 -35.87 11.74 0.38
CA VAL A 197 -34.67 11.47 1.18
C VAL A 197 -33.65 12.54 0.86
N THR A 198 -33.09 13.16 1.89
CA THR A 198 -32.15 14.28 1.72
C THR A 198 -30.92 14.05 2.57
N ILE A 199 -29.74 14.27 1.99
CA ILE A 199 -28.48 14.27 2.72
C ILE A 199 -28.35 15.63 3.42
N GLY A 200 -28.38 15.64 4.76
CA GLY A 200 -28.27 16.86 5.57
C GLY A 200 -26.82 17.33 5.76
N GLY A 201 -25.85 16.42 5.60
CA GLY A 201 -24.43 16.73 5.74
C GLY A 201 -23.58 15.45 5.78
N VAL A 202 -22.36 15.54 5.27
CA VAL A 202 -21.41 14.43 5.17
C VAL A 202 -20.07 14.85 5.75
N THR A 203 -19.54 14.04 6.66
CA THR A 203 -18.18 14.13 7.18
C THR A 203 -17.47 12.78 6.94
N PRO A 204 -16.15 12.68 7.14
CA PRO A 204 -15.46 11.40 7.00
C PRO A 204 -15.96 10.31 7.97
N ASN A 205 -16.57 10.71 9.10
CA ASN A 205 -17.02 9.80 10.15
C ASN A 205 -18.54 9.55 10.13
N THR A 206 -19.31 10.50 9.61
CA THR A 206 -20.77 10.48 9.72
C THR A 206 -21.47 11.02 8.49
N VAL A 207 -22.69 10.55 8.24
CA VAL A 207 -23.64 11.20 7.36
C VAL A 207 -24.96 11.40 8.08
N THR A 208 -25.58 12.56 7.86
CA THR A 208 -26.95 12.84 8.31
C THR A 208 -27.91 12.72 7.14
N ILE A 209 -28.97 11.95 7.34
CA ILE A 209 -30.00 11.68 6.33
C ILE A 209 -31.34 12.07 6.92
N CYS A 210 -32.12 12.83 6.17
CA CYS A 210 -33.45 13.24 6.55
C CYS A 210 -34.49 12.61 5.63
N THR A 211 -35.64 12.22 6.18
CA THR A 211 -36.74 11.65 5.39
C THR A 211 -38.03 12.45 5.58
N ALA A 212 -38.77 12.65 4.50
CA ALA A 212 -40.07 13.30 4.51
C ALA A 212 -41.11 12.50 3.72
N SER A 213 -42.35 12.59 4.16
CA SER A 213 -43.51 11.99 3.52
C SER A 213 -43.79 12.60 2.14
N PRO A 214 -44.68 11.98 1.34
CA PRO A 214 -45.19 12.51 0.07
C PRO A 214 -45.67 13.97 0.09
N VAL A 215 -46.12 14.46 1.23
CA VAL A 215 -46.66 15.80 1.41
C VAL A 215 -45.66 16.76 2.07
N GLY A 216 -44.36 16.40 2.09
CA GLY A 216 -43.28 17.22 2.64
C GLY A 216 -43.19 17.23 4.17
N THR A 217 -43.95 16.38 4.86
CA THR A 217 -43.88 16.29 6.32
C THR A 217 -42.70 15.43 6.74
N TRP A 218 -41.78 15.99 7.52
CA TRP A 218 -40.67 15.22 8.09
C TRP A 218 -41.19 14.06 8.94
N LYS A 219 -40.79 12.85 8.57
CA LYS A 219 -41.26 11.61 9.20
C LYS A 219 -40.21 10.53 9.03
N PRO A 220 -39.90 9.73 10.07
CA PRO A 220 -39.03 8.57 9.92
C PRO A 220 -39.61 7.58 8.93
N LEU A 221 -38.86 7.34 7.87
CA LEU A 221 -39.20 6.42 6.80
C LEU A 221 -37.97 5.56 6.49
N PRO A 222 -38.17 4.29 6.11
CA PRO A 222 -37.06 3.42 5.78
C PRO A 222 -36.38 3.84 4.48
N PHE A 223 -35.06 3.71 4.42
CA PHE A 223 -34.24 4.09 3.26
C PHE A 223 -33.05 3.15 3.06
N HIS A 224 -32.55 3.11 1.83
CA HIS A 224 -31.27 2.54 1.45
C HIS A 224 -30.24 3.65 1.38
N PHE A 225 -28.98 3.35 1.66
CA PHE A 225 -27.90 4.26 1.33
C PHE A 225 -26.64 3.51 0.89
N ILE A 226 -25.78 4.22 0.17
CA ILE A 226 -24.40 3.82 -0.11
C ILE A 226 -23.50 5.05 0.04
N ALA A 227 -22.40 4.87 0.76
CA ALA A 227 -21.31 5.82 0.91
C ALA A 227 -20.05 5.24 0.26
N MET A 228 -19.41 5.99 -0.63
CA MET A 228 -18.19 5.58 -1.33
C MET A 228 -17.15 6.68 -1.26
N GLY A 229 -15.90 6.31 -1.01
CA GLY A 229 -14.82 7.29 -0.94
C GLY A 229 -13.49 6.67 -0.50
N PRO A 230 -12.43 7.47 -0.47
CA PRO A 230 -11.13 7.03 -0.01
C PRO A 230 -11.16 6.75 1.50
N ALA A 231 -10.55 5.64 1.91
CA ALA A 231 -10.28 5.31 3.30
C ALA A 231 -8.78 5.07 3.50
N GLN A 232 -8.38 5.04 4.77
CA GLN A 232 -7.04 4.57 5.12
C GLN A 232 -6.87 3.11 4.64
N PRO A 233 -5.67 2.73 4.17
CA PRO A 233 -5.34 1.37 3.74
C PRO A 233 -5.67 0.31 4.80
#